data_AF-A0A4U0WH77-F1
#
_entry.id   AF-A0A4U0WH77-F1
#
_cell.length_a   1.000
_cell.length_b   1.000
_cell.length_c   1.000
_cell.angle_alpha   90.00
_cell.angle_beta   90.00
_cell.angle_gamma   90.00
#
_symmetry.space_group_name_H-M   'P 1'
#
loop_
_entity.id
_entity.type
_entity.pdbx_description
1 polymer ?
#
loop_
_entity_poly.entity_id
_entity_poly.type
_entity_poly.pdbx_seq_one_letter_code
_entity_poly.pdbx_strand_id
1 'polypeptide(L)'
;MLGDINLFLVEGDDSDSADAPEPSVVGEVEIMIARKDLQRTGYGRAALLAFLWYILSYRSEILQEYSSHIVQQGSNEAAWKYLRVKIDSSNARSIGLFESVGFEKMSEEPNYFGELELRWFMPEGGTEGRESIDWRNFEKPQISQHDAKEYSSD
;
A
#
# COMPACT_ATOMS: atom_id res chain seq x y z
N MET A 1 3.95 -22.66 10.87
CA MET A 1 3.68 -21.32 10.31
C MET A 1 4.28 -21.25 8.91
N LEU A 2 3.54 -20.76 7.91
CA LEU A 2 4.01 -20.62 6.51
C LEU A 2 4.91 -19.38 6.33
N GLY A 3 4.63 -18.36 7.14
CA GLY A 3 5.15 -17.01 7.06
C GLY A 3 4.21 -16.05 7.79
N ASP A 4 4.45 -14.76 7.67
CA ASP A 4 3.67 -13.65 8.22
C ASP A 4 3.53 -12.51 7.21
N ILE A 5 2.50 -11.70 7.41
CA ILE A 5 2.26 -10.45 6.68
C ILE A 5 1.85 -9.39 7.70
N ASN A 6 2.49 -8.23 7.65
CA ASN A 6 2.35 -7.16 8.62
C ASN A 6 1.94 -5.85 7.92
N LEU A 7 1.24 -4.99 8.65
CA LEU A 7 0.91 -3.62 8.26
C LEU A 7 1.38 -2.68 9.36
N PHE A 8 2.21 -1.71 9.00
CA PHE A 8 2.62 -0.62 9.89
C PHE A 8 1.98 0.68 9.41
N LEU A 9 1.40 1.46 10.33
CA LEU A 9 0.82 2.76 10.00
C LEU A 9 1.76 3.85 10.47
N VAL A 10 2.11 4.76 9.55
CA VAL A 10 3.02 5.87 9.77
C VAL A 10 2.29 7.15 9.41
N GLU A 11 2.48 8.20 10.21
CA GLU A 11 2.03 9.55 9.86
C GLU A 11 2.61 9.94 8.50
N GLY A 12 1.76 10.46 7.61
CA GLY A 12 2.22 11.00 6.34
C GLY A 12 3.03 12.26 6.59
N ASP A 13 4.21 12.34 6.00
CA ASP A 13 5.08 13.52 6.11
C ASP A 13 4.48 14.68 5.29
N ASP A 14 4.53 15.89 5.85
CA ASP A 14 3.96 17.13 5.30
C ASP A 14 4.57 17.50 3.93
N SER A 15 5.72 16.91 3.58
CA SER A 15 6.49 17.22 2.37
C SER A 15 5.93 16.61 1.09
N ASP A 16 5.07 15.58 1.17
CA ASP A 16 4.69 14.79 -0.01
C ASP A 16 3.41 15.29 -0.71
N SER A 17 2.80 16.42 -0.29
CA SER A 17 1.78 17.21 -1.01
C SER A 17 1.02 18.13 -0.03
N ALA A 18 1.06 19.45 -0.22
CA ALA A 18 0.35 20.43 0.61
C ALA A 18 -1.20 20.33 0.60
N ASP A 19 -1.76 19.47 -0.26
CA ASP A 19 -3.21 19.24 -0.42
C ASP A 19 -3.69 17.89 0.14
N ALA A 20 -2.83 17.11 0.79
CA ALA A 20 -3.29 15.90 1.46
C ALA A 20 -4.15 16.30 2.68
N PRO A 21 -5.37 15.76 2.84
CA PRO A 21 -6.18 16.04 4.02
C PRO A 21 -5.41 15.61 5.26
N GLU A 22 -5.07 16.60 6.11
CA GLU A 22 -4.41 16.35 7.37
C GLU A 22 -5.42 15.98 8.47
N PRO A 23 -5.08 14.98 9.32
CA PRO A 23 -3.85 14.18 9.29
C PRO A 23 -3.89 13.07 8.22
N SER A 24 -2.77 12.79 7.54
CA SER A 24 -2.67 11.70 6.56
C SER A 24 -1.84 10.52 7.08
N VAL A 25 -2.09 9.30 6.58
CA VAL A 25 -1.43 8.06 7.01
C VAL A 25 -0.94 7.25 5.81
N VAL A 26 0.28 6.72 5.92
CA VAL A 26 0.87 5.76 4.99
C VAL A 26 0.88 4.37 5.65
N GLY A 27 0.40 3.36 4.92
CA GLY A 27 0.51 1.97 5.35
C GLY A 27 1.72 1.28 4.73
N GLU A 28 2.61 0.71 5.53
CA GLU A 28 3.75 -0.07 5.07
C GLU A 28 3.46 -1.57 5.22
N VAL A 29 3.48 -2.31 4.10
CA VAL A 29 3.24 -3.76 4.08
C VAL A 29 4.56 -4.51 4.06
N GLU A 30 4.70 -5.49 4.94
CA GLU A 30 5.80 -6.45 4.90
C GLU A 30 5.27 -7.87 4.78
N ILE A 31 5.90 -8.70 3.95
CA ILE A 31 5.55 -10.12 3.78
C ILE A 31 6.79 -10.99 3.88
N MET A 32 6.72 -12.05 4.68
CA MET A 32 7.75 -13.07 4.78
C MET A 32 7.17 -14.46 4.61
N ILE A 33 7.84 -15.32 3.84
CA ILE A 33 7.51 -16.75 3.69
C ILE A 33 8.71 -17.58 4.14
N ALA A 34 8.63 -18.12 5.34
CA ALA A 34 9.74 -18.78 6.02
C ALA A 34 10.14 -20.12 5.37
N ARG A 35 9.19 -20.84 4.77
CA ARG A 35 9.44 -22.16 4.16
C ARG A 35 9.86 -22.03 2.70
N LYS A 36 11.14 -22.27 2.44
CA LYS A 36 11.75 -22.23 1.08
C LYS A 36 11.07 -23.19 0.09
N ASP A 37 10.60 -24.35 0.56
CA ASP A 37 9.93 -25.37 -0.24
C ASP A 37 8.49 -24.99 -0.65
N LEU A 38 7.93 -23.95 -0.02
CA LEU A 38 6.61 -23.42 -0.35
C LEU A 38 6.68 -22.08 -1.07
N GLN A 39 7.88 -21.55 -1.31
CA GLN A 39 8.07 -20.41 -2.19
C GLN A 39 7.74 -20.81 -3.64
N ARG A 40 7.32 -19.84 -4.46
CA ARG A 40 7.00 -20.02 -5.90
C ARG A 40 5.81 -20.93 -6.20
N THR A 41 4.96 -21.21 -5.21
CA THR A 41 3.72 -22.00 -5.39
C THR A 41 2.45 -21.14 -5.33
N GLY A 42 2.60 -19.81 -5.36
CA GLY A 42 1.49 -18.85 -5.37
C GLY A 42 1.03 -18.37 -3.99
N TYR A 43 1.48 -18.99 -2.89
CA TYR A 43 1.07 -18.58 -1.53
C TYR A 43 1.34 -17.11 -1.22
N GLY A 44 2.47 -16.55 -1.66
CA GLY A 44 2.77 -15.13 -1.43
C GLY A 44 1.78 -14.19 -2.10
N ARG A 45 1.38 -14.49 -3.34
CA ARG A 45 0.36 -13.72 -4.05
C ARG A 45 -1.01 -13.89 -3.43
N ALA A 46 -1.38 -15.11 -3.04
CA ALA A 46 -2.65 -15.37 -2.39
C ALA A 46 -2.75 -14.66 -1.03
N ALA A 47 -1.70 -14.71 -0.21
CA ALA A 47 -1.63 -14.02 1.07
C ALA A 47 -1.68 -12.50 0.89
N LEU A 48 -0.92 -11.95 -0.06
CA LEU A 48 -0.92 -10.52 -0.36
C LEU A 48 -2.31 -10.05 -0.83
N LEU A 49 -2.95 -10.75 -1.77
CA LEU A 49 -4.30 -10.38 -2.23
C LEU A 49 -5.34 -10.46 -1.12
N ALA A 50 -5.31 -11.51 -0.30
CA ALA A 50 -6.21 -11.64 0.84
C ALA A 50 -6.01 -10.50 1.85
N PHE A 51 -4.76 -10.08 2.06
CA PHE A 51 -4.46 -8.98 2.96
C PHE A 51 -4.82 -7.61 2.39
N LEU A 52 -4.57 -7.35 1.10
CA LEU A 52 -5.05 -6.14 0.42
C LEU A 52 -6.57 -6.06 0.46
N TRP A 53 -7.26 -7.18 0.23
CA TRP A 53 -8.71 -7.26 0.40
C TRP A 53 -9.12 -6.92 1.84
N TYR A 54 -8.43 -7.47 2.85
CA TYR A 54 -8.70 -7.15 4.26
C TYR A 54 -8.51 -5.65 4.55
N ILE A 55 -7.40 -5.06 4.13
CA ILE A 55 -7.13 -3.64 4.36
C ILE A 55 -8.21 -2.77 3.70
N LEU A 56 -8.54 -3.03 2.43
CA LEU A 56 -9.64 -2.31 1.79
C LEU A 56 -10.94 -2.56 2.55
N SER A 57 -11.16 -3.79 3.03
CA SER A 57 -12.37 -4.26 3.72
C SER A 57 -12.66 -3.61 5.05
N TYR A 58 -11.61 -3.18 5.75
CA TYR A 58 -11.70 -2.64 7.09
C TYR A 58 -10.96 -1.30 7.22
N ARG A 59 -10.81 -0.57 6.10
CA ARG A 59 -10.03 0.68 6.04
C ARG A 59 -10.46 1.70 7.09
N SER A 60 -11.77 1.92 7.23
CA SER A 60 -12.34 2.89 8.19
C SER A 60 -12.13 2.44 9.63
N GLU A 61 -12.27 1.15 9.92
CA GLU A 61 -12.06 0.59 11.25
C GLU A 61 -10.60 0.64 11.66
N ILE A 62 -9.68 0.30 10.74
CA ILE A 62 -8.23 0.41 10.94
C ILE A 62 -7.84 1.86 11.24
N LEU A 63 -8.37 2.81 10.46
CA LEU A 63 -8.11 4.24 10.64
C LEU A 63 -8.70 4.78 11.94
N GLN A 64 -9.92 4.41 12.28
CA GLN A 64 -10.57 4.78 13.54
C GLN A 64 -9.76 4.31 14.74
N GLU A 65 -9.30 3.05 14.74
CA GLU A 65 -8.45 2.51 15.79
C GLU A 65 -7.14 3.31 15.87
N TYR A 66 -6.45 3.50 14.75
CA TYR A 66 -5.21 4.28 14.69
C TYR A 66 -5.38 5.71 15.20
N SER A 67 -6.38 6.44 14.70
CA SER A 67 -6.68 7.81 15.13
C SER A 67 -6.99 7.87 16.62
N SER A 68 -7.69 6.89 17.20
CA SER A 68 -7.98 6.88 18.64
C SER A 68 -6.71 6.85 19.53
N HIS A 69 -5.57 6.41 18.99
CA HIS A 69 -4.30 6.34 19.70
C HIS A 69 -3.35 7.52 19.45
N ILE A 70 -3.56 8.27 18.36
CA ILE A 70 -2.62 9.30 17.87
C ILE A 70 -3.26 10.70 17.90
N VAL A 71 -4.54 10.79 17.55
CA VAL A 71 -5.30 12.04 17.46
C VAL A 71 -5.75 12.46 18.87
N GLN A 72 -5.29 13.63 19.33
CA GLN A 72 -5.89 14.30 20.49
C GLN A 72 -7.38 14.58 20.21
N GLN A 73 -8.23 14.41 21.22
CA GLN A 73 -9.68 14.59 21.08
C GLN A 73 -10.02 15.90 20.35
N GLY A 74 -10.53 15.79 19.11
CA GLY A 74 -11.01 16.92 18.32
C GLY A 74 -10.42 17.10 16.91
N SER A 75 -9.43 16.31 16.47
CA SER A 75 -9.02 16.32 15.05
C SER A 75 -9.88 15.41 14.18
N ASN A 76 -9.90 15.72 12.87
CA ASN A 76 -10.52 14.87 11.87
C ASN A 76 -9.88 13.48 11.84
N GLU A 77 -10.65 12.47 11.41
CA GLU A 77 -10.16 11.11 11.17
C GLU A 77 -9.03 11.15 10.13
N ALA A 78 -7.96 10.37 10.37
CA ALA A 78 -6.82 10.40 9.47
C ALA A 78 -7.17 9.82 8.10
N ALA A 79 -6.71 10.46 7.03
CA ALA A 79 -6.94 10.00 5.68
C ALA A 79 -5.80 9.10 5.19
N TRP A 80 -6.13 7.94 4.64
CA TRP A 80 -5.13 7.04 4.07
C TRP A 80 -4.63 7.53 2.72
N LYS A 81 -3.30 7.67 2.55
CA LYS A 81 -2.67 8.19 1.34
C LYS A 81 -2.37 7.08 0.33
N TYR A 82 -1.58 6.09 0.74
CA TYR A 82 -1.22 4.92 -0.08
C TYR A 82 -0.68 3.79 0.79
N LEU A 83 -0.59 2.59 0.20
CA LEU A 83 0.30 1.54 0.69
C LEU A 83 1.70 1.72 0.13
N ARG A 84 2.71 1.34 0.90
CA ARG A 84 4.08 1.19 0.43
C ARG A 84 4.70 -0.13 0.86
N VAL A 85 5.77 -0.51 0.19
CA VAL A 85 6.71 -1.54 0.61
C VAL A 85 8.11 -1.09 0.26
N LYS A 86 9.08 -1.39 1.13
CA LYS A 86 10.51 -1.23 0.86
C LYS A 86 11.12 -2.61 0.64
N ILE A 87 11.80 -2.78 -0.48
CA ILE A 87 12.32 -4.08 -0.90
C ILE A 87 13.77 -3.90 -1.32
N ASP A 88 14.66 -4.74 -0.80
CA ASP A 88 16.04 -4.84 -1.31
C ASP A 88 16.04 -4.96 -2.84
N SER A 89 16.80 -4.10 -3.52
CA SER A 89 16.81 -3.99 -4.99
C SER A 89 17.23 -5.28 -5.70
N SER A 90 17.98 -6.17 -5.02
CA SER A 90 18.36 -7.48 -5.56
C SER A 90 17.23 -8.51 -5.46
N ASN A 91 16.19 -8.26 -4.68
CA ASN A 91 15.05 -9.15 -4.50
C ASN A 91 13.99 -8.96 -5.59
N ALA A 92 14.39 -9.25 -6.84
CA ALA A 92 13.53 -9.19 -8.03
C ALA A 92 12.23 -10.01 -7.89
N ARG A 93 12.22 -11.03 -7.01
CA ARG A 93 11.04 -11.86 -6.76
C ARG A 93 9.97 -11.10 -5.98
N SER A 94 10.34 -10.47 -4.87
CA SER A 94 9.39 -9.67 -4.10
C SER A 94 8.95 -8.45 -4.90
N ILE A 95 9.86 -7.80 -5.63
CA ILE A 95 9.53 -6.68 -6.53
C ILE A 95 8.44 -7.10 -7.53
N GLY A 96 8.67 -8.19 -8.29
CA GLY A 96 7.68 -8.68 -9.26
C GLY A 96 6.37 -9.14 -8.62
N LEU A 97 6.38 -9.64 -7.38
CA LEU A 97 5.16 -9.99 -6.65
C LEU A 97 4.30 -8.76 -6.39
N PHE A 98 4.88 -7.69 -5.85
CA PHE A 98 4.14 -6.45 -5.55
C PHE A 98 3.72 -5.73 -6.83
N GLU A 99 4.58 -5.67 -7.85
CA GLU A 99 4.22 -5.13 -9.18
C GLU A 99 3.04 -5.89 -9.80
N SER A 100 2.96 -7.22 -9.62
CA SER A 100 1.86 -8.07 -10.15
C SER A 100 0.49 -7.80 -9.52
N VAL A 101 0.44 -7.06 -8.41
CA VAL A 101 -0.80 -6.60 -7.76
C VAL A 101 -0.93 -5.08 -7.80
N GLY A 102 -0.17 -4.43 -8.69
CA GLY A 102 -0.34 -3.03 -9.04
C GLY A 102 0.44 -2.03 -8.21
N PHE A 103 1.38 -2.47 -7.38
CA PHE A 103 2.35 -1.54 -6.80
C PHE A 103 3.27 -0.99 -7.90
N GLU A 104 3.66 0.27 -7.77
CA GLU A 104 4.50 0.97 -8.73
C GLU A 104 5.79 1.44 -8.05
N LYS A 105 6.93 1.27 -8.72
CA LYS A 105 8.21 1.81 -8.23
C LYS A 105 8.18 3.33 -8.27
N MET A 106 8.65 3.95 -7.21
CA MET A 106 8.80 5.41 -7.13
C MET A 106 10.13 5.90 -7.72
N SER A 107 11.09 5.00 -7.91
CA SER A 107 12.41 5.26 -8.48
C SER A 107 12.95 3.99 -9.13
N GLU A 108 13.75 4.15 -10.20
CA GLU A 108 14.53 3.05 -10.79
C GLU A 108 15.82 2.77 -10.00
N GLU A 109 16.32 3.76 -9.26
CA GLU A 109 17.52 3.65 -8.43
C GLU A 109 17.14 3.35 -6.96
N PRO A 110 17.86 2.44 -6.28
CA PRO A 110 17.65 2.19 -4.87
C PRO A 110 18.06 3.39 -4.00
N ASN A 111 17.46 3.49 -2.83
CA ASN A 111 17.84 4.46 -1.80
C ASN A 111 19.24 4.16 -1.24
N TYR A 112 19.69 5.00 -0.29
CA TYR A 112 20.99 4.82 0.39
C TYR A 112 21.19 3.44 1.04
N PHE A 113 20.11 2.76 1.41
CA PHE A 113 20.11 1.43 2.01
C PHE A 113 20.06 0.28 0.99
N GLY A 114 20.03 0.58 -0.31
CA GLY A 114 19.94 -0.43 -1.36
C GLY A 114 18.51 -0.92 -1.64
N GLU A 115 17.49 -0.23 -1.14
CA GLU A 115 16.08 -0.62 -1.24
C GLU A 115 15.33 0.22 -2.28
N LEU A 116 14.36 -0.40 -2.94
CA LEU A 116 13.36 0.26 -3.78
C LEU A 116 12.06 0.43 -2.99
N GLU A 117 11.48 1.63 -3.09
CA GLU A 117 10.14 1.89 -2.59
C GLU A 117 9.12 1.70 -3.71
N LEU A 118 8.13 0.84 -3.44
CA LEU A 118 6.97 0.68 -4.31
C LEU A 118 5.73 1.16 -3.57
N ARG A 119 4.85 1.91 -4.24
CA ARG A 119 3.57 2.38 -3.67
C ARG A 119 2.37 1.81 -4.40
N TRP A 120 1.27 1.63 -3.69
CA TRP A 120 -0.03 1.27 -4.24
C TRP A 120 -1.06 2.26 -3.77
N PHE A 121 -1.60 3.00 -4.73
CA PHE A 121 -2.64 4.00 -4.50
C PHE A 121 -3.99 3.27 -4.43
N MET A 122 -4.66 3.42 -3.28
CA MET A 122 -5.96 2.80 -3.10
C MET A 122 -6.98 3.42 -4.05
N PRO A 123 -7.91 2.62 -4.60
CA PRO A 123 -9.04 3.17 -5.34
C PRO A 123 -9.83 4.15 -4.47
N GLU A 124 -10.35 5.20 -5.11
CA GLU A 124 -11.33 6.08 -4.49
C GLU A 124 -12.69 5.37 -4.32
N GLY A 125 -13.44 5.77 -3.30
CA GLY A 125 -14.72 5.16 -2.94
C GLY A 125 -14.57 3.98 -1.97
N GLY A 126 -15.23 4.05 -0.81
CA GLY A 126 -15.09 3.11 0.30
C GLY A 126 -15.34 1.63 -0.06
N THR A 127 -16.54 1.12 0.17
CA THR A 127 -16.89 -0.25 -0.25
C THR A 127 -17.03 -0.38 -1.77
N GLU A 128 -17.38 0.71 -2.45
CA GLU A 128 -17.59 0.77 -3.90
C GLU A 128 -16.30 0.52 -4.70
N GLY A 129 -15.16 1.01 -4.21
CA GLY A 129 -13.84 0.71 -4.77
C GLY A 129 -13.44 -0.77 -4.63
N ARG A 130 -14.12 -1.55 -3.77
CA ARG A 130 -13.89 -2.99 -3.61
C ARG A 130 -14.61 -3.81 -4.66
N GLU A 131 -15.82 -3.40 -5.03
CA GLU A 131 -16.68 -4.12 -5.99
C GLU A 131 -16.18 -3.94 -7.43
N SER A 132 -15.48 -2.84 -7.71
CA SER A 132 -14.86 -2.57 -9.01
C SER A 132 -13.56 -3.36 -9.24
N ILE A 133 -12.99 -3.98 -8.19
CA ILE A 133 -11.78 -4.80 -8.31
C ILE A 133 -12.12 -6.22 -8.74
N ASP A 134 -11.68 -6.62 -9.94
CA ASP A 134 -11.63 -8.03 -10.31
C ASP A 134 -10.45 -8.71 -9.60
N TRP A 135 -10.70 -9.26 -8.42
CA TRP A 135 -9.70 -9.97 -7.61
C TRP A 135 -9.11 -11.21 -8.28
N ARG A 136 -9.79 -11.80 -9.28
CA ARG A 136 -9.28 -12.96 -10.02
C ARG A 136 -8.22 -12.54 -11.03
N ASN A 137 -8.40 -11.38 -11.64
CA ASN A 137 -7.49 -10.80 -12.62
C ASN A 137 -6.99 -9.43 -12.17
N PHE A 138 -6.68 -9.27 -10.88
CA PHE A 138 -6.36 -7.95 -10.33
C PHE A 138 -5.19 -7.33 -11.07
N GLU A 139 -5.51 -6.41 -11.97
CA GLU A 139 -4.60 -5.58 -12.74
C GLU A 139 -4.69 -4.16 -12.18
N LYS A 140 -3.58 -3.41 -12.32
CA LYS A 140 -3.38 -2.06 -11.79
C LYS A 140 -4.69 -1.24 -11.82
N PRO A 141 -5.16 -0.73 -10.66
CA PRO A 141 -6.33 0.14 -10.66
C PRO A 141 -6.08 1.30 -11.63
N GLN A 142 -7.02 1.51 -12.56
CA GLN A 142 -6.98 2.65 -13.47
C GLN A 142 -7.27 3.89 -12.62
N ILE A 143 -6.22 4.51 -12.10
CA ILE A 143 -6.32 5.81 -11.46
C ILE A 143 -6.88 6.76 -12.53
N SER A 144 -8.03 7.35 -12.24
CA SER A 144 -8.64 8.36 -13.09
C SER A 144 -7.60 9.43 -13.41
N GLN A 145 -7.32 9.66 -14.70
CA GLN A 145 -6.36 10.70 -15.13
C GLN A 145 -6.79 12.13 -14.77
N HIS A 146 -7.90 12.30 -14.04
CA HIS A 146 -8.30 13.59 -13.51
C HIS A 146 -7.39 14.09 -12.38
N ASP A 147 -6.70 13.22 -11.64
CA ASP A 147 -5.88 13.63 -10.49
C ASP A 147 -4.36 13.55 -10.74
N ALA A 148 -3.94 12.99 -11.89
CA ALA A 148 -2.52 12.88 -12.26
C ALA A 148 -1.99 14.05 -13.09
N LYS A 149 -2.85 15.03 -13.46
CA LYS A 149 -2.47 16.13 -14.37
C LYS A 149 -2.02 17.42 -13.68
N GLU A 150 -2.03 17.51 -12.36
CA GLU A 150 -1.51 18.70 -11.66
C GLU A 150 -0.05 18.59 -11.18
N TYR A 151 0.62 17.47 -11.42
CA TYR A 151 2.00 17.25 -10.95
C TYR A 151 3.03 17.12 -12.09
N SER A 152 2.96 18.02 -13.07
CA SER A 152 4.08 18.27 -13.98
C SER A 152 3.98 19.68 -14.57
N SER A 153 4.36 20.69 -13.80
CA SER A 153 4.81 21.97 -14.34
C SER A 153 5.80 22.65 -13.37
N ASP A 154 6.99 22.89 -13.92
CA ASP A 154 8.10 23.77 -13.51
C ASP A 154 8.96 23.45 -12.28
#